data_AF-A0A4P2VN95-F1
#
_entry.id   AF-A0A4P2VN95-F1
#
_cell.length_a   1.000
_cell.length_b   1.000
_cell.length_c   1.000
_cell.angle_alpha   90.00
_cell.angle_beta   90.00
_cell.angle_gamma   90.00
#
_symmetry.space_group_name_H-M   'P 1'
#
loop_
_entity.id
_entity.type
_entity.pdbx_description
1 polymer ?
#
loop_
_entity_poly.entity_id
_entity_poly.type
_entity_poly.pdbx_seq_one_letter_code
_entity_poly.pdbx_strand_id
1 'polypeptide(L)'
;MLGALILIVIVLVGAFIVYSYVWSASGRITGAPGVMVSGASLTALPGGGGYMTVDITNTGGVTGFASVAVYSSSGQVFSAPGAPGLLYQIYYIPTAWYQPDPTAVYSAGLAAGSSFSSDGFTWVASAGPWTTAQSGSSQNVNGQTQPNVIDNLQAGYSGGAPFPNPPVANGWDAYAIKEIGYVVVTQPTTFYVDIDGGLLSVEPLSQGGASLTNWLGTGSNPGNLINQWRGEGATQYSSNTVQPGTYLIEYDWFNGGGPAYFSLWTNNPVQYYSPLQIAPGQVANESYTVGSGIAPGDTYTVVVTLTTPRGTATSSATVVASP
;
A
#
# COMPACT_ATOMS: atom_id res chain seq x y z
N MET A 1 -40.36 -51.27 20.38
CA MET A 1 -39.96 -50.73 19.04
C MET A 1 -39.57 -49.26 19.09
N LEU A 2 -40.31 -48.39 19.80
CA LEU A 2 -39.99 -46.95 19.91
C LEU A 2 -38.59 -46.65 20.49
N GLY A 3 -38.16 -47.36 21.53
CA GLY A 3 -36.83 -47.14 22.15
C GLY A 3 -35.65 -47.45 21.22
N ALA A 4 -35.77 -48.47 20.36
CA ALA A 4 -34.73 -48.80 19.38
C ALA A 4 -34.64 -47.74 18.27
N LEU A 5 -35.79 -47.19 17.85
CA LEU A 5 -35.85 -46.12 16.85
C LEU A 5 -35.19 -44.83 17.36
N ILE A 6 -35.44 -44.46 18.61
CA ILE A 6 -34.83 -43.28 19.24
C ILE A 6 -33.31 -43.43 19.31
N LEU A 7 -32.81 -44.62 19.67
CA LEU A 7 -31.37 -44.88 19.75
C LEU A 7 -30.70 -44.76 18.38
N ILE A 8 -31.33 -45.29 17.32
CA ILE A 8 -30.82 -45.20 15.94
C ILE A 8 -30.73 -43.73 15.49
N VAL A 9 -31.74 -42.92 15.78
CA VAL A 9 -31.73 -41.49 15.43
C VAL A 9 -30.61 -40.74 16.15
N ILE A 10 -30.40 -40.99 17.45
CA ILE A 10 -29.31 -40.35 18.21
C ILE A 10 -27.94 -40.72 17.63
N VAL A 11 -27.74 -42.00 17.28
CA VAL A 11 -26.47 -42.47 16.70
C VAL A 11 -26.22 -41.84 15.32
N LEU A 12 -27.24 -41.73 14.47
CA LEU A 12 -27.11 -41.13 13.15
C LEU A 12 -26.84 -39.62 13.22
N VAL A 13 -27.51 -38.90 14.13
CA VAL A 13 -27.24 -37.47 14.35
C VAL A 13 -25.83 -37.28 14.91
N GLY A 14 -25.42 -38.09 15.89
CA GLY A 14 -24.06 -38.06 16.43
C GLY A 14 -22.99 -38.32 15.36
N ALA A 15 -23.19 -39.34 14.52
CA ALA A 15 -22.29 -39.67 13.43
C ALA A 15 -22.22 -38.55 12.37
N PHE A 16 -23.35 -37.92 12.06
CA PHE A 16 -23.40 -36.79 11.12
C PHE A 16 -22.66 -35.55 11.66
N ILE A 17 -22.81 -35.25 12.95
CA ILE A 17 -22.10 -34.15 13.62
C ILE A 17 -20.58 -34.42 13.60
N VAL A 18 -20.16 -35.64 13.94
CA VAL A 18 -18.75 -36.03 13.92
C VAL A 18 -18.17 -35.97 12.50
N TYR A 19 -18.90 -36.50 11.51
CA TYR A 19 -18.49 -36.44 10.11
C TYR A 19 -18.33 -34.99 9.62
N SER A 20 -19.30 -34.12 9.93
CA SER A 20 -19.26 -32.70 9.56
C SER A 20 -18.11 -31.95 10.27
N TYR A 21 -17.85 -32.28 11.53
CA TYR A 21 -16.72 -31.73 12.29
C TYR A 21 -15.37 -32.18 11.72
N VAL A 22 -15.21 -33.47 11.42
CA VAL A 22 -13.97 -34.01 10.83
C VAL A 22 -13.76 -33.47 9.41
N TRP A 23 -14.80 -33.35 8.59
CA TRP A 23 -14.71 -32.79 7.24
C TRP A 23 -14.36 -31.28 7.26
N SER A 24 -14.97 -30.51 8.17
CA SER A 24 -14.62 -29.10 8.35
C SER A 24 -13.21 -28.91 8.93
N ALA A 25 -12.75 -29.81 9.81
CA ALA A 25 -11.39 -29.82 10.31
C ALA A 25 -10.36 -30.22 9.24
N SER A 26 -10.67 -31.20 8.38
CA SER A 26 -9.79 -31.61 7.27
C SER A 26 -9.77 -30.59 6.13
N GLY A 27 -10.87 -29.88 5.87
CA GLY A 27 -10.89 -28.71 4.99
C GLY A 27 -10.11 -27.50 5.51
N ARG A 28 -9.85 -27.42 6.83
CA ARG A 28 -8.90 -26.45 7.42
C ARG A 28 -7.44 -26.85 7.20
N ILE A 29 -7.15 -28.14 7.02
CA ILE A 29 -5.78 -28.64 6.79
C ILE A 29 -5.32 -28.39 5.35
N THR A 30 -6.23 -28.37 4.36
CA THR A 30 -5.91 -28.13 2.94
C THR A 30 -5.72 -26.65 2.57
N GLY A 31 -5.52 -25.74 3.52
CA GLY A 31 -5.30 -24.33 3.21
C GLY A 31 -4.81 -23.51 4.40
N ALA A 32 -3.81 -24.02 5.11
CA ALA A 32 -3.03 -23.23 6.06
C ALA A 32 -2.26 -22.11 5.33
N PRO A 33 -1.94 -20.99 6.02
CA PRO A 33 -1.00 -20.02 5.48
C PRO A 33 0.36 -20.69 5.27
N GLY A 34 1.03 -20.35 4.17
CA GLY A 34 2.35 -20.88 3.84
C GLY A 34 3.12 -19.82 3.08
N VAL A 35 4.37 -19.60 3.45
CA VAL A 35 5.27 -18.69 2.76
C VAL A 35 6.66 -19.30 2.71
N MET A 36 7.39 -19.02 1.64
CA MET A 36 8.77 -19.45 1.45
C MET A 36 9.59 -18.29 0.91
N VAL A 37 10.77 -18.07 1.50
CA VAL A 37 11.80 -17.22 0.92
C VAL A 37 12.56 -18.08 -0.09
N SER A 38 12.25 -17.93 -1.38
CA SER A 38 12.85 -18.72 -2.46
C SER A 38 14.20 -18.18 -2.93
N GLY A 39 14.50 -16.92 -2.58
CA GLY A 39 15.73 -16.22 -2.90
C GLY A 39 15.83 -14.97 -2.05
N ALA A 40 17.04 -14.62 -1.62
CA ALA A 40 17.31 -13.37 -0.95
C ALA A 40 18.76 -12.95 -1.20
N SER A 41 18.98 -11.66 -1.45
CA SER A 41 20.31 -11.08 -1.52
C SER A 41 20.33 -9.75 -0.77
N LEU A 42 21.51 -9.39 -0.30
CA LEU A 42 21.75 -8.14 0.38
C LEU A 42 23.11 -7.60 -0.06
N THR A 43 23.12 -6.36 -0.51
CA THR A 43 24.32 -5.65 -0.95
C THR A 43 24.49 -4.43 -0.07
N ALA A 44 25.63 -4.32 0.61
CA ALA A 44 26.00 -3.16 1.39
C ALA A 44 26.35 -2.00 0.47
N LEU A 45 25.95 -0.79 0.87
CA LEU A 45 26.28 0.44 0.16
C LEU A 45 27.33 1.25 0.93
N PRO A 46 28.16 2.03 0.22
CA PRO A 46 28.95 3.07 0.85
C PRO A 46 28.07 3.97 1.72
N GLY A 47 28.44 4.15 2.99
CA GLY A 47 27.64 4.91 3.97
C GLY A 47 26.79 4.06 4.93
N GLY A 48 26.84 2.72 4.82
CA GLY A 48 26.28 1.80 5.81
C GLY A 48 24.82 1.41 5.60
N GLY A 49 24.22 1.80 4.47
CA GLY A 49 22.93 1.29 3.99
C GLY A 49 23.08 0.05 3.11
N GLY A 50 22.00 -0.39 2.48
CA GLY A 50 22.05 -1.53 1.57
C GLY A 50 20.89 -1.62 0.58
N TYR A 51 21.05 -2.46 -0.43
CA TYR A 51 19.96 -2.92 -1.29
C TYR A 51 19.67 -4.39 -1.01
N MET A 52 18.41 -4.70 -0.76
CA MET A 52 17.94 -6.07 -0.55
C MET A 52 17.04 -6.48 -1.71
N THR A 53 17.23 -7.69 -2.22
CA THR A 53 16.21 -8.34 -3.05
C THR A 53 15.69 -9.58 -2.34
N VAL A 54 14.40 -9.89 -2.50
CA VAL A 54 13.78 -11.07 -1.92
C VAL A 54 12.71 -11.64 -2.84
N ASP A 55 12.74 -12.95 -3.03
CA ASP A 55 11.71 -13.72 -3.71
C ASP A 55 10.80 -14.37 -2.67
N ILE A 56 9.53 -14.01 -2.71
CA ILE A 56 8.51 -14.44 -1.77
C ILE A 56 7.51 -15.33 -2.49
N THR A 57 7.44 -16.59 -2.11
CA THR A 57 6.45 -17.53 -2.65
C THR A 57 5.36 -17.81 -1.64
N ASN A 58 4.09 -17.62 -2.00
CA ASN A 58 2.97 -18.10 -1.19
C ASN A 58 2.75 -19.60 -1.46
N THR A 59 3.19 -20.43 -0.52
CA THR A 59 3.05 -21.90 -0.57
C THR A 59 1.76 -22.39 0.09
N GLY A 60 0.97 -21.49 0.67
CA GLY A 60 -0.30 -21.78 1.31
C GLY A 60 -1.47 -21.89 0.35
N GLY A 61 -2.64 -22.18 0.90
CA GLY A 61 -3.89 -22.33 0.13
C GLY A 61 -4.75 -21.07 0.05
N VAL A 62 -4.29 -19.93 0.58
CA VAL A 62 -5.05 -18.67 0.62
C VAL A 62 -4.19 -17.46 0.31
N THR A 63 -4.77 -16.46 -0.36
CA THR A 63 -4.12 -15.17 -0.60
C THR A 63 -3.82 -14.46 0.72
N GLY A 64 -2.66 -13.81 0.80
CA GLY A 64 -2.25 -13.05 1.99
C GLY A 64 -1.45 -11.81 1.64
N PHE A 65 -1.16 -11.03 2.68
CA PHE A 65 -0.30 -9.85 2.61
C PHE A 65 1.06 -10.14 3.21
N ALA A 66 2.11 -9.88 2.45
CA ALA A 66 3.48 -10.13 2.85
C ALA A 66 4.13 -8.87 3.45
N SER A 67 4.88 -9.06 4.54
CA SER A 67 5.81 -8.09 5.10
C SER A 67 7.19 -8.69 5.21
N VAL A 68 8.21 -7.84 5.18
CA VAL A 68 9.62 -8.24 5.18
C VAL A 68 10.35 -7.54 6.32
N ALA A 69 11.21 -8.27 7.02
CA ALA A 69 12.09 -7.74 8.04
C ALA A 69 13.51 -8.28 7.87
N VAL A 70 14.51 -7.50 8.25
CA VAL A 70 15.91 -7.93 8.28
C VAL A 70 16.44 -7.80 9.69
N TYR A 71 17.12 -8.84 10.15
CA TYR A 71 17.75 -8.91 11.46
C TYR A 71 19.25 -9.11 11.32
N SER A 72 20.01 -8.33 12.08
CA SER A 72 21.42 -8.60 12.38
C SER A 72 21.51 -9.39 13.70
N SER A 73 22.74 -9.65 14.16
CA SER A 73 22.99 -10.17 15.51
C SER A 73 22.58 -9.21 16.64
N SER A 74 22.45 -7.92 16.35
CA SER A 74 22.08 -6.88 17.32
C SER A 74 20.58 -6.57 17.36
N GLY A 75 19.80 -7.10 16.42
CA GLY A 75 18.34 -6.94 16.39
C GLY A 75 17.81 -6.63 14.99
N GLN A 76 16.57 -6.14 14.93
CA GLN A 76 15.95 -5.74 13.66
C GLN A 76 16.63 -4.46 13.14
N VAL A 77 17.09 -4.51 11.89
CA VAL A 77 17.71 -3.36 11.19
C VAL A 77 16.79 -2.79 10.11
N PHE A 78 15.79 -3.55 9.68
CA PHE A 78 14.83 -3.14 8.65
C PHE A 78 13.47 -3.80 8.84
N SER A 79 12.42 -3.07 8.45
CA SER A 79 11.05 -3.55 8.38
C SER A 79 10.32 -2.86 7.23
N ALA A 80 9.67 -3.64 6.38
CA ALA A 80 8.78 -3.20 5.32
C ALA A 80 7.42 -3.90 5.49
N PRO A 81 6.32 -3.15 5.67
CA PRO A 81 4.97 -3.70 5.76
C PRO A 81 4.41 -4.22 4.42
N GLY A 82 5.13 -4.03 3.31
CA GLY A 82 4.68 -4.44 1.98
C GLY A 82 5.74 -4.21 0.89
N ALA A 83 5.30 -4.01 -0.35
CA ALA A 83 6.14 -3.72 -1.51
C ALA A 83 6.60 -2.24 -1.49
N PRO A 84 7.71 -1.85 -2.12
CA PRO A 84 8.19 -0.47 -2.14
C PRO A 84 7.25 0.50 -2.89
N GLY A 85 7.09 1.72 -2.34
CA GLY A 85 6.29 2.80 -2.96
C GLY A 85 4.80 2.72 -2.66
N LEU A 86 4.08 3.84 -2.75
CA LEU A 86 2.62 3.89 -2.64
C LEU A 86 1.97 3.45 -3.95
N LEU A 87 0.82 2.78 -3.87
CA LEU A 87 0.04 2.34 -5.02
C LEU A 87 -0.98 3.42 -5.37
N TYR A 88 -0.99 3.91 -6.60
CA TYR A 88 -1.99 4.89 -7.03
C TYR A 88 -2.68 4.53 -8.34
N GLN A 89 -3.90 5.05 -8.48
CA GLN A 89 -4.72 4.92 -9.67
C GLN A 89 -5.36 6.26 -10.04
N ILE A 90 -5.44 6.52 -11.35
CA ILE A 90 -5.98 7.75 -11.91
C ILE A 90 -7.27 7.42 -12.66
N TYR A 91 -8.34 8.12 -12.31
CA TYR A 91 -9.65 8.01 -12.92
C TYR A 91 -9.95 9.27 -13.71
N TYR A 92 -10.26 9.12 -14.98
CA TYR A 92 -10.38 10.24 -15.91
C TYR A 92 -11.79 10.31 -16.49
N ILE A 93 -12.26 11.53 -16.75
CA ILE A 93 -13.42 11.81 -17.59
C ILE A 93 -13.06 12.86 -18.65
N PRO A 94 -13.57 12.75 -19.88
CA PRO A 94 -13.26 13.70 -20.96
C PRO A 94 -14.12 14.98 -20.84
N THR A 95 -14.04 15.64 -19.69
CA THR A 95 -14.89 16.78 -19.33
C THR A 95 -14.26 17.56 -18.18
N ALA A 96 -14.43 18.89 -18.16
CA ALA A 96 -13.93 19.78 -17.13
C ALA A 96 -15.06 20.39 -16.29
N TRP A 97 -14.68 21.00 -15.17
CA TRP A 97 -15.50 21.64 -14.14
C TRP A 97 -16.32 20.70 -13.27
N TYR A 98 -15.77 19.52 -12.97
CA TYR A 98 -16.42 18.52 -12.11
C TYR A 98 -15.52 18.08 -10.98
N GLN A 99 -16.02 18.24 -9.76
CA GLN A 99 -15.45 17.70 -8.55
C GLN A 99 -16.20 16.41 -8.21
N PRO A 100 -15.55 15.24 -8.18
CA PRO A 100 -16.22 14.01 -7.76
C PRO A 100 -16.53 14.03 -6.25
N ASP A 101 -17.52 13.24 -5.84
CA ASP A 101 -17.78 12.91 -4.45
C ASP A 101 -16.53 12.23 -3.85
N PRO A 102 -15.97 12.74 -2.74
CA PRO A 102 -14.79 12.14 -2.12
C PRO A 102 -15.03 10.68 -1.75
N THR A 103 -16.27 10.30 -1.42
CA THR A 103 -16.66 8.93 -1.07
C THR A 103 -16.57 7.99 -2.27
N ALA A 104 -16.82 8.50 -3.47
CA ALA A 104 -16.72 7.72 -4.69
C ALA A 104 -15.25 7.42 -5.04
N VAL A 105 -14.37 8.43 -4.93
CA VAL A 105 -12.92 8.25 -5.10
C VAL A 105 -12.38 7.33 -4.00
N TYR A 106 -12.72 7.62 -2.75
CA TYR A 106 -12.36 6.82 -1.60
C TYR A 106 -12.80 5.36 -1.73
N SER A 107 -13.90 5.02 -2.39
CA SER A 107 -14.33 3.62 -2.54
C SER A 107 -13.87 2.95 -3.84
N ALA A 108 -13.17 3.68 -4.70
CA ALA A 108 -12.74 3.18 -6.00
C ALA A 108 -11.64 2.11 -5.87
N GLY A 109 -11.72 1.08 -6.72
CA GLY A 109 -10.77 -0.04 -6.70
C GLY A 109 -9.49 0.24 -7.47
N LEU A 110 -8.33 -0.10 -6.90
CA LEU A 110 -7.01 0.15 -7.48
C LEU A 110 -6.60 -0.91 -8.51
N ALA A 111 -7.25 -0.91 -9.67
CA ALA A 111 -6.91 -1.79 -10.79
C ALA A 111 -7.23 -1.13 -12.14
N ALA A 112 -6.51 -1.49 -13.21
CA ALA A 112 -6.89 -1.10 -14.56
C ALA A 112 -8.29 -1.63 -14.91
N GLY A 113 -9.07 -0.79 -15.58
CA GLY A 113 -10.46 -1.05 -15.94
C GLY A 113 -11.45 -0.80 -14.80
N SER A 114 -11.00 -0.41 -13.61
CA SER A 114 -11.91 0.02 -12.55
C SER A 114 -12.56 1.36 -12.89
N SER A 115 -13.71 1.59 -12.27
CA SER A 115 -14.46 2.83 -12.43
C SER A 115 -15.31 3.11 -11.22
N PHE A 116 -15.68 4.38 -11.04
CA PHE A 116 -16.73 4.79 -10.12
C PHE A 116 -17.67 5.78 -10.79
N SER A 117 -18.85 5.96 -10.20
CA SER A 117 -19.83 6.95 -10.66
C SER A 117 -19.90 8.12 -9.68
N SER A 118 -19.79 9.34 -10.21
CA SER A 118 -20.02 10.57 -9.47
C SER A 118 -20.58 11.64 -10.41
N ASP A 119 -21.54 12.42 -9.92
CA ASP A 119 -22.12 13.57 -10.63
C ASP A 119 -22.65 13.24 -12.04
N GLY A 120 -23.16 12.02 -12.22
CA GLY A 120 -23.68 11.55 -13.50
C GLY A 120 -22.62 11.09 -14.51
N PHE A 121 -21.34 11.15 -14.15
CA PHE A 121 -20.23 10.65 -14.97
C PHE A 121 -19.71 9.30 -14.47
N THR A 122 -19.14 8.52 -15.40
CA THR A 122 -18.36 7.33 -15.08
C THR A 122 -16.89 7.66 -15.22
N TRP A 123 -16.18 7.70 -14.09
CA TRP A 123 -14.76 7.98 -14.02
C TRP A 123 -14.01 6.68 -14.20
N VAL A 124 -13.14 6.60 -15.22
CA VAL A 124 -12.54 5.33 -15.65
C VAL A 124 -11.03 5.38 -15.50
N ALA A 125 -10.47 4.32 -14.93
CA ALA A 125 -9.04 4.12 -14.87
C ALA A 125 -8.60 3.12 -15.96
N SER A 126 -8.33 3.60 -17.18
CA SER A 126 -8.06 2.74 -18.34
C SER A 126 -6.67 2.09 -18.36
N ALA A 127 -5.76 2.55 -17.50
CA ALA A 127 -4.41 2.04 -17.34
C ALA A 127 -4.00 2.04 -15.86
N GLY A 128 -2.80 1.56 -15.56
CA GLY A 128 -2.29 1.42 -14.19
C GLY A 128 -2.59 0.05 -13.57
N PRO A 129 -2.51 -0.09 -12.24
CA PRO A 129 -2.08 0.93 -11.28
C PRO A 129 -0.59 1.25 -11.41
N TRP A 130 -0.15 2.34 -10.77
CA TRP A 130 1.25 2.78 -10.73
C TRP A 130 1.76 2.78 -9.29
N THR A 131 3.08 2.85 -9.16
CA THR A 131 3.75 2.95 -7.86
C THR A 131 4.64 4.17 -7.79
N THR A 132 4.65 4.86 -6.65
CA THR A 132 5.62 5.92 -6.35
C THR A 132 6.98 5.32 -5.95
N ALA A 133 7.96 6.18 -5.68
CA ALA A 133 9.25 5.74 -5.14
C ALA A 133 9.13 5.34 -3.65
N GLN A 134 9.94 4.37 -3.21
CA GLN A 134 10.02 3.98 -1.79
C GLN A 134 10.44 5.17 -0.90
N SER A 135 11.36 5.99 -1.39
CA SER A 135 11.89 7.15 -0.69
C SER A 135 11.85 8.37 -1.59
N GLY A 136 11.51 9.51 -1.01
CA GLY A 136 11.46 10.75 -1.77
C GLY A 136 12.83 11.26 -2.22
N SER A 137 12.82 12.12 -3.24
CA SER A 137 14.01 12.78 -3.79
C SER A 137 13.83 14.29 -3.81
N SER A 138 14.92 15.06 -3.93
CA SER A 138 14.81 16.50 -4.10
C SER A 138 14.31 16.82 -5.50
N GLN A 139 13.20 17.56 -5.61
CA GLN A 139 12.60 17.93 -6.89
C GLN A 139 12.13 19.39 -6.89
N ASN A 140 11.94 19.97 -8.07
CA ASN A 140 11.32 21.27 -8.20
C ASN A 140 9.79 21.12 -8.12
N VAL A 141 9.21 21.62 -7.03
CA VAL A 141 7.77 21.71 -6.82
C VAL A 141 7.41 23.19 -6.85
N ASN A 142 6.67 23.59 -7.89
CA ASN A 142 6.10 24.92 -8.08
C ASN A 142 7.17 26.03 -8.04
N GLY A 143 8.28 25.81 -8.73
CA GLY A 143 9.40 26.73 -8.80
C GLY A 143 10.37 26.66 -7.61
N GLN A 144 10.08 25.85 -6.58
CA GLN A 144 10.90 25.71 -5.38
C GLN A 144 11.49 24.31 -5.28
N THR A 145 12.74 24.18 -4.84
CA THR A 145 13.31 22.85 -4.57
C THR A 145 12.80 22.33 -3.24
N GLN A 146 12.02 21.26 -3.27
CA GLN A 146 11.50 20.59 -2.09
C GLN A 146 12.26 19.28 -1.83
N PRO A 147 12.49 18.90 -0.57
CA PRO A 147 13.12 17.63 -0.21
C PRO A 147 12.09 16.49 -0.17
N ASN A 148 12.56 15.25 -0.27
CA ASN A 148 11.78 14.03 -0.05
C ASN A 148 10.43 13.97 -0.82
N VAL A 149 10.43 14.45 -2.06
CA VAL A 149 9.26 14.44 -2.95
C VAL A 149 9.04 13.04 -3.50
N ILE A 150 7.83 12.51 -3.34
CA ILE A 150 7.42 11.23 -3.97
C ILE A 150 6.44 11.43 -5.12
N ASP A 151 5.63 12.49 -5.06
CA ASP A 151 4.72 12.87 -6.13
C ASP A 151 5.02 14.28 -6.62
N ASN A 152 5.05 14.44 -7.94
CA ASN A 152 5.21 15.71 -8.61
C ASN A 152 4.67 15.61 -10.04
N LEU A 153 3.36 15.44 -10.15
CA LEU A 153 2.65 15.37 -11.43
C LEU A 153 1.97 16.70 -11.73
N GLN A 154 2.10 17.15 -12.98
CA GLN A 154 1.69 18.47 -13.40
C GLN A 154 1.06 18.48 -14.80
N ALA A 155 0.05 19.33 -14.98
CA ALA A 155 -0.46 19.73 -16.28
C ALA A 155 -0.59 21.26 -16.32
N GLY A 156 0.00 21.92 -17.31
CA GLY A 156 -0.03 23.39 -17.40
C GLY A 156 0.93 24.12 -16.44
N TYR A 157 1.66 23.40 -15.59
CA TYR A 157 2.75 23.91 -14.75
C TYR A 157 4.12 23.37 -15.20
N SER A 158 5.21 23.88 -14.60
CA SER A 158 6.58 23.46 -14.86
C SER A 158 7.29 22.96 -13.61
N GLY A 159 8.15 21.94 -13.76
CA GLY A 159 9.00 21.40 -12.69
C GLY A 159 8.73 19.93 -12.36
N GLY A 160 7.55 19.44 -12.71
CA GLY A 160 7.10 18.06 -12.47
C GLY A 160 6.94 17.25 -13.74
N ALA A 161 6.64 15.97 -13.56
CA ALA A 161 6.36 15.04 -14.64
C ALA A 161 4.93 15.23 -15.17
N PRO A 162 4.66 14.93 -16.45
CA PRO A 162 3.28 14.90 -16.95
C PRO A 162 2.50 13.76 -16.29
N PHE A 163 1.19 13.93 -16.15
CA PHE A 163 0.31 12.82 -15.78
C PHE A 163 0.39 11.68 -16.83
N PRO A 164 0.33 10.40 -16.41
CA PRO A 164 0.28 9.26 -17.32
C PRO A 164 -0.82 9.37 -18.37
N ASN A 165 -0.48 9.08 -19.63
CA ASN A 165 -1.42 8.97 -20.73
C ASN A 165 -1.22 7.63 -21.46
N PRO A 166 -2.21 6.71 -21.42
CA PRO A 166 -3.46 6.76 -20.65
C PRO A 166 -3.25 6.78 -19.11
N PRO A 167 -4.23 7.24 -18.31
CA PRO A 167 -5.61 7.53 -18.67
C PRO A 167 -5.89 9.01 -18.95
N VAL A 168 -4.98 9.92 -18.60
CA VAL A 168 -5.16 11.36 -18.77
C VAL A 168 -4.85 11.75 -20.21
N ALA A 169 -5.85 11.61 -21.08
CA ALA A 169 -5.71 11.94 -22.51
C ALA A 169 -5.53 13.45 -22.74
N ASN A 170 -6.11 14.27 -21.85
CA ASN A 170 -6.01 15.72 -21.87
C ASN A 170 -5.93 16.25 -20.42
N GLY A 171 -4.80 16.87 -20.07
CA GLY A 171 -4.54 17.35 -18.71
C GLY A 171 -5.44 18.51 -18.26
N TRP A 172 -6.21 19.11 -19.17
CA TRP A 172 -7.17 20.18 -18.87
C TRP A 172 -8.56 19.67 -18.47
N ASP A 173 -8.85 18.38 -18.67
CA ASP A 173 -10.10 17.77 -18.22
C ASP A 173 -10.01 17.37 -16.74
N ALA A 174 -11.12 16.85 -16.20
CA ALA A 174 -11.20 16.41 -14.83
C ALA A 174 -10.67 14.98 -14.66
N TYR A 175 -9.91 14.77 -13.59
CA TYR A 175 -9.45 13.46 -13.17
C TYR A 175 -9.23 13.43 -11.66
N ALA A 176 -9.39 12.25 -11.10
CA ALA A 176 -9.17 11.97 -9.69
C ALA A 176 -8.04 10.96 -9.53
N ILE A 177 -7.30 11.07 -8.44
CA ILE A 177 -6.25 10.14 -8.06
C ILE A 177 -6.60 9.58 -6.70
N LYS A 178 -6.43 8.27 -6.59
CA LYS A 178 -6.41 7.59 -5.31
C LYS A 178 -5.06 6.96 -5.13
N GLU A 179 -4.42 7.24 -4.02
CA GLU A 179 -3.12 6.69 -3.66
C GLU A 179 -3.18 6.10 -2.25
N ILE A 180 -2.70 4.87 -2.07
CA ILE A 180 -2.66 4.22 -0.77
C ILE A 180 -1.31 3.53 -0.55
N GLY A 181 -0.84 3.57 0.69
CA GLY A 181 0.17 2.63 1.17
C GLY A 181 0.45 2.69 2.67
N TYR A 182 1.60 2.18 3.08
CA TYR A 182 2.13 2.39 4.40
C TYR A 182 3.20 3.47 4.35
N VAL A 183 3.32 4.25 5.41
CA VAL A 183 4.44 5.14 5.63
C VAL A 183 5.14 4.78 6.93
N VAL A 184 6.45 4.60 6.86
CA VAL A 184 7.33 4.38 8.01
C VAL A 184 8.03 5.68 8.33
N VAL A 185 7.67 6.27 9.47
CA VAL A 185 8.18 7.52 9.99
C VAL A 185 9.21 7.20 11.08
N THR A 186 10.46 7.63 10.90
CA THR A 186 11.55 7.38 11.87
C THR A 186 11.89 8.60 12.72
N GLN A 187 11.43 9.78 12.31
CA GLN A 187 11.63 11.06 12.98
C GLN A 187 10.33 11.87 12.89
N PRO A 188 10.04 12.79 13.85
CA PRO A 188 8.89 13.66 13.74
C PRO A 188 8.84 14.36 12.37
N THR A 189 7.78 14.11 11.60
CA THR A 189 7.71 14.48 10.17
C THR A 189 6.45 15.29 9.88
N THR A 190 6.58 16.31 9.06
CA THR A 190 5.48 17.07 8.47
C THR A 190 5.36 16.70 7.00
N PHE A 191 4.13 16.41 6.56
CA PHE A 191 3.77 16.16 5.18
C PHE A 191 3.28 17.45 4.55
N TYR A 192 3.59 17.63 3.27
CA TYR A 192 3.21 18.78 2.48
C TYR A 192 2.65 18.32 1.16
N VAL A 193 1.69 19.10 0.66
CA VAL A 193 1.09 18.92 -0.67
C VAL A 193 0.92 20.29 -1.30
N ASP A 194 1.01 20.36 -2.61
CA ASP A 194 0.55 21.49 -3.44
C ASP A 194 -0.49 20.94 -4.40
N ILE A 195 -1.75 21.39 -4.25
CA ILE A 195 -2.94 20.75 -4.83
C ILE A 195 -4.03 21.71 -5.27
N ASP A 196 -4.85 21.27 -6.22
CA ASP A 196 -6.12 21.92 -6.60
C ASP A 196 -7.31 21.44 -5.76
N GLY A 197 -7.21 20.25 -5.14
CA GLY A 197 -8.22 19.69 -4.23
C GLY A 197 -7.85 18.26 -3.79
N GLY A 198 -7.99 17.94 -2.50
CA GLY A 198 -7.56 16.63 -1.99
C GLY A 198 -7.65 16.41 -0.48
N LEU A 199 -7.47 15.16 -0.08
CA LEU A 199 -7.47 14.64 1.28
C LEU A 199 -6.23 13.78 1.48
N LEU A 200 -5.39 14.12 2.46
CA LEU A 200 -4.26 13.28 2.89
C LEU A 200 -4.51 12.83 4.32
N SER A 201 -4.42 11.53 4.56
CA SER A 201 -4.76 10.93 5.84
C SER A 201 -3.70 9.93 6.27
N VAL A 202 -3.50 9.80 7.59
CA VAL A 202 -2.70 8.72 8.18
C VAL A 202 -3.40 8.14 9.41
N GLU A 203 -3.23 6.83 9.63
CA GLU A 203 -3.68 6.16 10.86
C GLU A 203 -2.61 5.17 11.32
N PRO A 204 -2.30 5.10 12.63
CA PRO A 204 -1.35 4.13 13.15
C PRO A 204 -1.71 2.71 12.72
N LEU A 205 -0.73 1.96 12.21
CA LEU A 205 -0.93 0.57 11.83
C LEU A 205 -1.14 -0.29 13.08
N SER A 206 -2.39 -0.42 13.53
CA SER A 206 -2.76 -1.47 14.49
C SER A 206 -2.79 -2.81 13.74
N GLN A 207 -2.13 -3.85 14.25
CA GLN A 207 -1.99 -5.12 13.54
C GLN A 207 -3.37 -5.78 13.30
N GLY A 208 -3.93 -5.59 12.12
CA GLY A 208 -5.20 -6.14 11.66
C GLY A 208 -5.37 -5.87 10.17
N GLY A 209 -5.64 -6.91 9.38
CA GLY A 209 -5.56 -6.89 7.91
C GLY A 209 -6.28 -5.70 7.25
N ALA A 210 -5.52 -4.91 6.50
CA ALA A 210 -6.02 -3.73 5.82
C ALA A 210 -6.59 -4.10 4.43
N SER A 211 -7.70 -3.46 4.01
CA SER A 211 -8.35 -3.68 2.71
C SER A 211 -7.55 -3.04 1.57
N LEU A 212 -7.27 -3.73 0.47
CA LEU A 212 -6.57 -3.11 -0.69
C LEU A 212 -7.27 -1.93 -1.33
N THR A 213 -8.55 -1.73 -1.02
CA THR A 213 -9.30 -0.67 -1.66
C THR A 213 -9.15 0.61 -0.89
N ASN A 214 -9.42 0.66 0.42
CA ASN A 214 -9.45 1.92 1.15
C ASN A 214 -9.15 1.68 2.63
N TRP A 215 -8.55 2.68 3.29
CA TRP A 215 -8.14 2.59 4.68
C TRP A 215 -8.67 3.73 5.55
N LEU A 216 -8.67 4.96 5.05
CA LEU A 216 -8.72 6.14 5.92
C LEU A 216 -9.94 7.04 5.72
N GLY A 217 -11.10 6.47 5.41
CA GLY A 217 -12.40 7.16 5.38
C GLY A 217 -12.43 8.42 4.50
N THR A 218 -13.56 9.13 4.50
CA THR A 218 -13.73 10.39 3.75
C THR A 218 -13.49 11.61 4.66
N GLY A 219 -13.83 12.81 4.21
CA GLY A 219 -13.53 14.11 4.85
C GLY A 219 -13.87 14.28 6.35
N SER A 220 -14.54 13.33 7.02
CA SER A 220 -14.74 13.32 8.47
C SER A 220 -13.78 12.41 9.24
N ASN A 221 -12.81 11.75 8.59
CA ASN A 221 -11.90 10.84 9.27
C ASN A 221 -10.97 11.62 10.23
N PRO A 222 -10.88 11.23 11.52
CA PRO A 222 -9.98 11.86 12.48
C PRO A 222 -8.49 11.74 12.14
N GLY A 223 -8.11 10.81 11.26
CA GLY A 223 -6.77 10.64 10.70
C GLY A 223 -6.43 11.58 9.54
N ASN A 224 -7.36 12.44 9.10
CA ASN A 224 -7.09 13.44 8.06
C ASN A 224 -6.02 14.43 8.53
N LEU A 225 -4.87 14.41 7.87
CA LEU A 225 -3.79 15.38 8.05
C LEU A 225 -4.07 16.68 7.29
N ILE A 226 -4.63 16.56 6.09
CA ILE A 226 -5.00 17.64 5.20
C ILE A 226 -6.38 17.31 4.62
N ASN A 227 -7.31 18.25 4.72
CA ASN A 227 -8.71 18.02 4.38
C ASN A 227 -9.26 19.18 3.54
N GLN A 228 -8.92 19.18 2.24
CA GLN A 228 -9.19 20.28 1.31
C GLN A 228 -9.91 19.75 0.06
N TRP A 229 -10.96 18.94 0.25
CA TRP A 229 -11.78 18.43 -0.86
C TRP A 229 -12.73 19.50 -1.41
N ARG A 230 -12.16 20.48 -2.11
CA ARG A 230 -12.86 21.57 -2.78
C ARG A 230 -12.08 22.00 -4.01
N GLY A 231 -12.75 22.56 -5.01
CA GLY A 231 -12.07 23.16 -6.14
C GLY A 231 -11.34 24.44 -5.73
N GLU A 232 -10.05 24.51 -6.01
CA GLU A 232 -9.18 25.67 -5.87
C GLU A 232 -8.06 25.61 -6.93
N GLY A 233 -7.24 26.66 -7.02
CA GLY A 233 -5.99 26.53 -7.77
C GLY A 233 -4.90 25.96 -6.87
N ALA A 234 -3.81 25.46 -7.48
CA ALA A 234 -2.62 24.96 -6.80
C ALA A 234 -2.27 25.76 -5.54
N THR A 235 -2.56 25.14 -4.39
CA THR A 235 -2.38 25.70 -3.06
C THR A 235 -1.60 24.73 -2.19
N GLN A 236 -0.56 25.25 -1.53
CA GLN A 236 0.24 24.45 -0.61
C GLN A 236 -0.43 24.30 0.76
N TYR A 237 -0.48 23.07 1.25
CA TYR A 237 -0.87 22.73 2.62
C TYR A 237 0.22 21.93 3.34
N SER A 238 0.14 21.92 4.66
CA SER A 238 1.02 21.12 5.51
C SER A 238 0.22 20.43 6.61
N SER A 239 0.62 19.22 6.97
CA SER A 239 0.06 18.50 8.10
C SER A 239 0.56 19.05 9.44
N ASN A 240 -0.09 18.62 10.52
CA ASN A 240 0.58 18.59 11.83
C ASN A 240 1.75 17.59 11.81
N THR A 241 2.66 17.68 12.79
CA THR A 241 3.78 16.74 12.89
C THR A 241 3.30 15.34 13.28
N VAL A 242 3.60 14.37 12.41
CA VAL A 242 3.41 12.93 12.63
C VAL A 242 4.62 12.38 13.38
N GLN A 243 4.37 11.65 14.46
CA GLN A 243 5.43 11.07 15.30
C GLN A 243 6.00 9.79 14.68
N PRO A 244 7.21 9.34 15.10
CA PRO A 244 7.77 8.08 14.64
C PRO A 244 6.81 6.90 14.83
N GLY A 245 6.69 6.04 13.81
CA GLY A 245 5.76 4.92 13.77
C GLY A 245 5.54 4.40 12.35
N THR A 246 4.76 3.33 12.23
CA THR A 246 4.24 2.85 10.94
C THR A 246 2.76 3.18 10.85
N TYR A 247 2.36 3.78 9.74
CA TYR A 247 1.00 4.25 9.52
C TYR A 247 0.46 3.70 8.20
N LEU A 248 -0.85 3.48 8.14
CA LEU A 248 -1.59 3.51 6.89
C LEU A 248 -1.58 4.95 6.39
N ILE A 249 -1.46 5.16 5.08
CA ILE A 249 -1.57 6.44 4.40
C ILE A 249 -2.49 6.30 3.19
N GLU A 250 -3.35 7.28 3.01
CA GLU A 250 -4.25 7.41 1.86
C GLU A 250 -4.28 8.87 1.43
N TYR A 251 -4.11 9.09 0.13
CA TYR A 251 -4.09 10.40 -0.50
C TYR A 251 -5.06 10.37 -1.68
N ASP A 252 -6.23 10.94 -1.47
CA ASP A 252 -7.22 11.16 -2.50
C ASP A 252 -7.08 12.58 -3.03
N TRP A 253 -7.08 12.74 -4.34
CA TRP A 253 -6.93 14.04 -4.98
C TRP A 253 -7.84 14.13 -6.20
N PHE A 254 -8.21 15.35 -6.59
CA PHE A 254 -8.84 15.58 -7.88
C PHE A 254 -8.40 16.91 -8.47
N ASN A 255 -8.38 16.96 -9.81
CA ASN A 255 -8.44 18.19 -10.58
C ASN A 255 -9.83 18.28 -11.20
N GLY A 256 -10.53 19.38 -10.96
CA GLY A 256 -11.81 19.65 -11.57
C GLY A 256 -11.72 19.99 -13.05
N GLY A 257 -10.54 20.33 -13.55
CA GLY A 257 -10.27 20.81 -14.91
C GLY A 257 -9.51 22.13 -14.86
N GLY A 258 -8.71 22.41 -15.89
CA GLY A 258 -7.71 23.49 -15.84
C GLY A 258 -6.27 22.95 -15.74
N PRO A 259 -5.31 23.82 -15.39
CA PRO A 259 -3.99 23.38 -14.94
C PRO A 259 -4.17 22.49 -13.72
N ALA A 260 -3.30 21.50 -13.56
CA ALA A 260 -3.39 20.53 -12.49
C ALA A 260 -2.07 20.32 -11.79
N TYR A 261 -2.13 20.17 -10.47
CA TYR A 261 -0.98 19.97 -9.64
C TYR A 261 -1.24 18.90 -8.58
N PHE A 262 -0.46 17.82 -8.61
CA PHE A 262 -0.50 16.73 -7.64
C PHE A 262 0.90 16.49 -7.09
N SER A 263 1.08 16.70 -5.78
CA SER A 263 2.38 16.55 -5.15
C SER A 263 2.30 16.17 -3.68
N LEU A 264 3.31 15.43 -3.24
CA LEU A 264 3.47 14.98 -1.86
C LEU A 264 4.95 14.92 -1.52
N TRP A 265 5.32 15.58 -0.42
CA TRP A 265 6.68 15.58 0.10
C TRP A 265 6.73 15.75 1.61
N THR A 266 7.90 15.53 2.20
CA THR A 266 8.11 15.61 3.65
C THR A 266 9.35 16.40 4.02
N ASN A 267 9.36 17.00 5.21
CA ASN A 267 10.56 17.68 5.72
C ASN A 267 11.68 16.71 6.14
N ASN A 268 11.33 15.49 6.57
CA ASN A 268 12.27 14.44 6.96
C ASN A 268 12.08 13.20 6.08
N PRO A 269 13.16 12.41 5.83
CA PRO A 269 13.05 11.17 5.06
C PRO A 269 12.11 10.18 5.73
N VAL A 270 11.18 9.64 4.94
CA VAL A 270 10.28 8.55 5.31
C VAL A 270 10.36 7.45 4.25
N GLN A 271 9.82 6.28 4.56
CA GLN A 271 9.77 5.16 3.61
C GLN A 271 8.31 4.80 3.34
N TYR A 272 7.97 4.70 2.06
CA TYR A 272 6.63 4.39 1.59
C TYR A 272 6.58 2.97 1.02
N TYR A 273 5.45 2.31 1.26
CA TYR A 273 5.22 0.93 0.84
C TYR A 273 3.78 0.76 0.39
N SER A 274 3.48 -0.24 -0.42
CA SER A 274 2.13 -0.63 -0.83
C SER A 274 1.85 -2.05 -0.34
N PRO A 275 0.59 -2.46 -0.21
CA PRO A 275 0.30 -3.81 0.26
C PRO A 275 0.72 -4.84 -0.77
N LEU A 276 1.59 -5.76 -0.34
CA LEU A 276 2.04 -6.85 -1.18
C LEU A 276 1.11 -8.04 -1.03
N GLN A 277 0.11 -8.13 -1.91
CA GLN A 277 -0.80 -9.26 -1.97
C GLN A 277 -0.22 -10.38 -2.83
N ILE A 278 -0.14 -11.59 -2.27
CA ILE A 278 0.40 -12.76 -2.98
C ILE A 278 -0.64 -13.88 -2.94
N ALA A 279 -1.14 -14.31 -4.10
CA ALA A 279 -2.07 -15.42 -4.20
C ALA A 279 -1.35 -16.79 -4.12
N PRO A 280 -2.06 -17.89 -3.81
CA PRO A 280 -1.47 -19.22 -3.76
C PRO A 280 -0.65 -19.58 -5.01
N GLY A 281 0.58 -20.04 -4.82
CA GLY A 281 1.50 -20.42 -5.89
C GLY A 281 2.15 -19.26 -6.63
N GLN A 282 1.83 -18.01 -6.30
CA GLN A 282 2.51 -16.84 -6.87
C GLN A 282 3.85 -16.58 -6.18
N VAL A 283 4.76 -16.01 -6.97
CA VAL A 283 6.06 -15.51 -6.51
C VAL A 283 6.07 -14.00 -6.72
N ALA A 284 6.43 -13.25 -5.70
CA ALA A 284 6.72 -11.83 -5.76
C ALA A 284 8.23 -11.62 -5.64
N ASN A 285 8.80 -10.77 -6.50
CA ASN A 285 10.19 -10.34 -6.41
C ASN A 285 10.21 -8.88 -5.97
N GLU A 286 10.77 -8.62 -4.79
CA GLU A 286 10.76 -7.28 -4.19
C GLU A 286 12.19 -6.77 -4.00
N SER A 287 12.36 -5.46 -4.21
CA SER A 287 13.65 -4.79 -4.08
C SER A 287 13.54 -3.59 -3.14
N TYR A 288 14.26 -3.62 -2.04
CA TYR A 288 14.18 -2.63 -0.98
C TYR A 288 15.48 -1.84 -0.83
N THR A 289 15.35 -0.55 -0.58
CA THR A 289 16.43 0.25 0.00
C THR A 289 16.40 0.12 1.52
N VAL A 290 17.50 -0.34 2.09
CA VAL A 290 17.71 -0.47 3.53
C VAL A 290 18.55 0.71 3.99
N GLY A 291 18.02 1.51 4.92
CA GLY A 291 18.60 2.80 5.29
C GLY A 291 20.01 2.70 5.87
N SER A 292 20.17 2.03 7.01
CA SER A 292 21.46 1.90 7.70
C SER A 292 21.59 0.56 8.43
N GLY A 293 22.80 0.23 8.88
CA GLY A 293 23.09 -0.98 9.65
C GLY A 293 23.45 -2.20 8.80
N ILE A 294 23.75 -2.00 7.52
CA ILE A 294 24.23 -3.05 6.62
C ILE A 294 25.73 -2.87 6.39
N ALA A 295 26.53 -3.87 6.78
CA ALA A 295 27.97 -3.89 6.64
C ALA A 295 28.43 -5.05 5.75
N PRO A 296 29.38 -4.84 4.81
CA PRO A 296 29.89 -5.92 3.96
C PRO A 296 30.48 -7.07 4.78
N GLY A 297 30.13 -8.30 4.43
CA GLY A 297 30.62 -9.52 5.11
C GLY A 297 29.83 -9.92 6.35
N ASP A 298 28.96 -9.05 6.87
CA ASP A 298 28.09 -9.40 7.99
C ASP A 298 26.94 -10.30 7.53
N THR A 299 26.49 -11.16 8.45
CA THR A 299 25.40 -12.10 8.23
C THR A 299 24.09 -11.54 8.77
N TYR A 300 23.04 -11.60 7.95
CA TYR A 300 21.71 -11.13 8.24
C TYR A 300 20.67 -12.23 8.04
N THR A 301 19.57 -12.15 8.77
CA THR A 301 18.39 -13.00 8.56
C THR A 301 17.28 -12.16 7.95
N VAL A 302 16.92 -12.48 6.71
CA VAL A 302 15.72 -11.94 6.05
C VAL A 302 14.54 -12.79 6.49
N VAL A 303 13.51 -12.16 7.02
CA VAL A 303 12.29 -12.80 7.51
C VAL A 303 11.13 -12.26 6.72
N VAL A 304 10.30 -13.15 6.18
CA VAL A 304 9.07 -12.80 5.47
C VAL A 304 7.90 -13.36 6.24
N THR A 305 6.91 -12.52 6.51
CA THR A 305 5.66 -12.92 7.16
C THR A 305 4.49 -12.71 6.21
N LEU A 306 3.72 -13.76 5.99
CA LEU A 306 2.48 -13.72 5.22
C LEU A 306 1.29 -13.76 6.18
N THR A 307 0.47 -12.71 6.18
CA THR A 307 -0.76 -12.63 6.97
C THR A 307 -1.96 -12.92 6.09
N THR A 308 -2.79 -13.87 6.50
CA THR A 308 -3.98 -14.32 5.77
C THR A 308 -5.21 -14.29 6.69
N PRO A 309 -6.44 -14.39 6.16
CA PRO A 309 -7.63 -14.58 6.99
C PRO A 309 -7.59 -15.85 7.86
N ARG A 310 -6.69 -16.79 7.56
CA ARG A 310 -6.55 -18.08 8.27
C ARG A 310 -5.38 -18.10 9.25
N GLY A 311 -4.69 -16.97 9.43
CA GLY A 311 -3.53 -16.84 10.31
C GLY A 311 -2.28 -16.38 9.56
N THR A 312 -1.15 -16.47 10.26
CA THR A 312 0.16 -16.03 9.77
C THR A 312 1.07 -17.21 9.48
N ALA A 313 1.96 -17.04 8.49
CA ALA A 313 3.10 -17.92 8.26
C ALA A 313 4.36 -17.08 8.12
N THR A 314 5.50 -17.63 8.54
CA THR A 314 6.79 -16.95 8.47
C THR A 314 7.83 -17.89 7.87
N SER A 315 8.69 -17.34 7.02
CA SER A 315 9.87 -18.01 6.47
C SER A 315 11.07 -17.09 6.59
N SER A 316 12.27 -17.65 6.65
CA SER A 316 13.49 -16.86 6.69
C SER A 316 14.59 -17.43 5.80
N ALA A 317 15.52 -16.57 5.43
CA ALA A 317 16.76 -16.92 4.75
C ALA A 317 17.92 -16.15 5.37
N THR A 318 19.05 -16.83 5.55
CA THR A 318 20.29 -16.21 6.00
C THR A 318 21.08 -15.74 4.78
N VAL A 319 21.49 -14.48 4.79
CA VAL A 319 22.27 -13.85 3.71
C VAL A 319 23.52 -13.20 4.29
N VAL A 320 24.61 -13.24 3.53
CA VAL A 320 25.82 -12.46 3.82
C VAL A 320 25.77 -11.22 2.94
N ALA A 321 25.93 -10.04 3.52
CA ALA A 321 25.92 -8.79 2.77
C ALA A 321 27.15 -8.73 1.84
N SER A 322 26.90 -8.66 0.53
CA SER A 322 27.97 -8.43 -0.45
C SER A 322 28.48 -6.99 -0.36
N PRO A 323 29.73 -6.72 -0.73
CA PRO A 323 30.17 -5.35 -1.03
C PRO A 323 29.46 -4.79 -2.27
#